data_AF-A0A8B6XR26-F1
#
_entry.id   AF-A0A8B6XR26-F1
#
_cell.length_a   1.000
_cell.length_b   1.000
_cell.length_c   1.000
_cell.angle_alpha   90.00
_cell.angle_beta   90.00
_cell.angle_gamma   90.00
#
_symmetry.space_group_name_H-M   'P 1'
#
loop_
_entity.id
_entity.type
_entity.pdbx_description
1 polymer ?
#
loop_
_entity_poly.entity_id
_entity_poly.type
_entity_poly.pdbx_seq_one_letter_code
_entity_poly.pdbx_strand_id
1 'polypeptide(L)'
;MLVLFETPAGYAIFKLLDEKKLSQVDDLFKDFETPELASKIVKLKHFKKFEDTTEALSAVTASIEGKMSKSLKKIMKKVASKEMHEELAVADAKIGNLIKDKFDINCVCSTAVNELMRGIRTQMNGLITGITDKEFTAMSLGLAHSLSRYKLKFSPDKVDTMIVQAISLLDDLDKELNNYIMRCREWYGWHFPELGKIVTDNLAYAKTVKAIGFKVKTASTDLSSILPEDVEDEVKAAAEISMGTDISDEDIENITFLCDQIIQIAEYRMSLYDYLKNRMQAIAPNLTIMVGELVGARLIAHAGSLLNLAKQPASTVQILGAEKALFRALKTKHDTPKYGLIYHATLVGQSNTKLKGKVTKKF
;
A
#
# COMPACT_ATOMS: atom_id res chain seq x y z
N MET A 1 -46.22 -18.57 -5.11
CA MET A 1 -44.80 -18.62 -5.51
C MET A 1 -44.03 -17.50 -4.82
N LEU A 2 -42.85 -17.80 -4.25
CA LEU A 2 -41.93 -16.84 -3.66
C LEU A 2 -40.82 -16.48 -4.65
N VAL A 3 -40.32 -15.26 -4.61
CA VAL A 3 -39.27 -14.76 -5.51
C VAL A 3 -38.11 -14.25 -4.65
N LEU A 4 -36.93 -14.86 -4.80
CA LEU A 4 -35.71 -14.42 -4.13
C LEU A 4 -34.97 -13.39 -4.99
N PHE A 5 -34.90 -12.15 -4.50
CA PHE A 5 -34.22 -11.05 -5.18
C PHE A 5 -32.99 -10.61 -4.38
N GLU A 6 -31.83 -10.64 -5.03
CA GLU A 6 -30.56 -10.20 -4.44
C GLU A 6 -30.31 -8.72 -4.76
N THR A 7 -30.01 -7.93 -3.73
CA THR A 7 -29.65 -6.52 -3.88
C THR A 7 -28.34 -6.21 -3.15
N PRO A 8 -27.61 -5.15 -3.55
CA PRO A 8 -26.45 -4.66 -2.81
C PRO A 8 -26.72 -4.37 -1.33
N ALA A 9 -27.96 -3.98 -1.00
CA ALA A 9 -28.37 -3.66 0.36
C ALA A 9 -28.80 -4.87 1.19
N GLY A 10 -29.11 -6.02 0.56
CA GLY A 10 -29.70 -7.15 1.26
C GLY A 10 -30.41 -8.15 0.35
N TYR A 11 -31.08 -9.11 0.97
CA TYR A 11 -31.92 -10.07 0.29
C TYR A 11 -33.40 -9.71 0.50
N ALA A 12 -34.13 -9.60 -0.60
CA ALA A 12 -35.56 -9.38 -0.60
C ALA A 12 -36.29 -10.66 -1.01
N ILE A 13 -37.36 -10.98 -0.31
CA ILE A 13 -38.29 -12.04 -0.68
C ILE A 13 -39.63 -11.41 -0.95
N PHE A 14 -40.07 -11.63 -2.18
CA PHE A 14 -41.34 -11.16 -2.67
C PHE A 14 -42.31 -12.33 -2.81
N LYS A 15 -43.58 -12.12 -2.46
CA LYS A 15 -44.66 -13.06 -2.73
C LYS A 15 -45.37 -12.63 -4.00
N LEU A 16 -45.44 -13.53 -4.97
CA LEU A 16 -46.18 -13.33 -6.20
C LEU A 16 -47.64 -13.68 -5.95
N LEU A 17 -48.55 -12.74 -6.20
CA LEU A 17 -49.98 -12.89 -5.94
C LEU A 17 -50.73 -13.52 -7.13
N ASP A 18 -50.29 -13.26 -8.37
CA ASP A 18 -50.94 -13.73 -9.59
C ASP A 18 -50.04 -14.69 -10.39
N GLU A 19 -50.12 -15.99 -10.08
CA GLU A 19 -49.31 -17.03 -10.74
C GLU A 19 -49.65 -17.20 -12.23
N LYS A 20 -50.87 -16.83 -12.64
CA LYS A 20 -51.35 -16.92 -14.04
C LYS A 20 -50.65 -15.97 -15.01
N LYS A 21 -49.97 -14.93 -14.52
CA LYS A 21 -49.26 -13.97 -15.38
C LYS A 21 -47.87 -14.45 -15.80
N LEU A 22 -47.31 -15.48 -15.15
CA LEU A 22 -46.03 -16.07 -15.52
C LEU A 22 -46.05 -16.81 -16.87
N SER A 23 -47.23 -17.18 -17.37
CA SER A 23 -47.39 -17.82 -18.68
C SER A 23 -47.49 -16.83 -19.85
N GLN A 24 -47.70 -15.54 -19.60
CA GLN A 24 -47.74 -14.47 -20.62
C GLN A 24 -46.50 -13.58 -20.50
N VAL A 25 -45.37 -14.08 -21.00
CA VAL A 25 -44.05 -13.43 -20.86
C VAL A 25 -43.97 -12.12 -21.65
N ASP A 26 -44.69 -11.99 -22.76
CA ASP A 26 -44.55 -10.87 -23.70
C ASP A 26 -45.14 -9.54 -23.18
N ASP A 27 -46.12 -9.58 -22.27
CA ASP A 27 -46.80 -8.38 -21.75
C ASP A 27 -46.40 -8.02 -20.31
N LEU A 28 -45.55 -8.81 -19.66
CA LEU A 28 -45.19 -8.65 -18.26
C LEU A 28 -44.57 -7.27 -17.96
N PHE A 29 -43.88 -6.65 -18.93
CA PHE A 29 -43.27 -5.33 -18.77
C PHE A 29 -44.29 -4.21 -18.50
N LYS A 30 -45.45 -4.23 -19.18
CA LYS A 30 -46.49 -3.18 -19.06
C LYS A 30 -47.05 -3.09 -17.64
N ASP A 31 -47.09 -4.23 -16.98
CA ASP A 31 -47.55 -4.40 -15.61
C ASP A 31 -46.57 -3.82 -14.56
N PHE A 32 -45.31 -3.55 -14.92
CA PHE A 32 -44.28 -2.97 -14.06
C PHE A 32 -43.93 -1.51 -14.41
N GLU A 33 -44.73 -0.82 -15.22
CA GLU A 33 -44.50 0.59 -15.55
C GLU A 33 -44.73 1.55 -14.36
N THR A 34 -45.69 1.22 -13.48
CA THR A 34 -45.98 2.02 -12.29
C THR A 34 -45.81 1.21 -11.01
N PRO A 35 -45.39 1.85 -9.89
CA PRO A 35 -45.18 1.16 -8.62
C PRO A 35 -46.48 0.57 -8.06
N GLU A 36 -47.62 1.20 -8.34
CA GLU A 36 -48.94 0.72 -7.89
C GLU A 36 -49.35 -0.57 -8.58
N LEU A 37 -49.13 -0.69 -9.90
CA LEU A 37 -49.39 -1.92 -10.65
C LEU A 37 -48.44 -3.04 -10.23
N ALA A 38 -47.17 -2.73 -10.03
CA ALA A 38 -46.18 -3.69 -9.52
C ALA A 38 -46.56 -4.23 -8.14
N SER A 39 -47.07 -3.37 -7.23
CA SER A 39 -47.49 -3.77 -5.87
C SER A 39 -48.70 -4.73 -5.84
N LYS A 40 -49.53 -4.73 -6.90
CA LYS A 40 -50.66 -5.65 -7.04
C LYS A 40 -50.19 -7.05 -7.42
N ILE A 41 -49.07 -7.16 -8.14
CA ILE A 41 -48.52 -8.44 -8.62
C ILE A 41 -47.55 -9.03 -7.61
N VAL A 42 -46.73 -8.17 -7.00
CA VAL A 42 -45.62 -8.56 -6.16
C VAL A 42 -45.66 -7.77 -4.85
N LYS A 43 -45.76 -8.49 -3.72
CA LYS A 43 -45.68 -7.87 -2.39
C LYS A 43 -44.42 -8.29 -1.66
N LEU A 44 -43.73 -7.32 -1.06
CA LEU A 44 -42.57 -7.58 -0.21
C LEU A 44 -43.02 -8.32 1.06
N LYS A 45 -42.49 -9.52 1.27
CA LYS A 45 -42.81 -10.34 2.45
C LYS A 45 -41.72 -10.26 3.51
N HIS A 46 -40.46 -10.32 3.09
CA HIS A 46 -39.32 -10.22 3.99
C HIS A 46 -38.18 -9.49 3.31
N PHE A 47 -37.65 -8.46 3.96
CA PHE A 47 -36.42 -7.81 3.56
C PHE A 47 -35.40 -7.97 4.68
N LYS A 48 -34.26 -8.55 4.36
CA LYS A 48 -33.12 -8.61 5.28
C LYS A 48 -32.01 -7.74 4.74
N LYS A 49 -31.86 -6.56 5.36
CA LYS A 49 -30.73 -5.65 5.13
C LYS A 49 -29.44 -6.28 5.64
N PHE A 50 -28.34 -6.08 4.92
CA PHE A 50 -27.01 -6.38 5.42
C PHE A 50 -26.61 -5.34 6.47
N GLU A 51 -25.96 -5.78 7.54
CA GLU A 51 -25.53 -4.86 8.61
C GLU A 51 -24.25 -4.12 8.16
N ASP A 52 -23.33 -4.83 7.52
CA ASP A 52 -22.03 -4.31 7.09
C ASP A 52 -21.69 -4.60 5.62
N THR A 53 -20.81 -3.77 5.06
CA THR A 53 -20.25 -3.96 3.70
C THR A 53 -19.43 -5.25 3.58
N THR A 54 -18.84 -5.72 4.68
CA THR A 54 -18.11 -6.99 4.76
C THR A 54 -19.04 -8.20 4.63
N GLU A 55 -20.22 -8.13 5.25
CA GLU A 55 -21.27 -9.14 5.12
C GLU A 55 -21.75 -9.19 3.66
N ALA A 56 -22.03 -8.03 3.06
CA ALA A 56 -22.41 -7.92 1.65
C ALA A 56 -21.33 -8.48 0.70
N LEU A 57 -20.04 -8.18 0.94
CA LEU A 57 -18.94 -8.73 0.15
C LEU A 57 -18.82 -10.26 0.31
N SER A 58 -18.96 -10.77 1.53
CA SER A 58 -18.96 -12.22 1.79
C SER A 58 -20.13 -12.93 1.11
N ALA A 59 -21.28 -12.26 1.04
CA ALA A 59 -22.47 -12.77 0.37
C ALA A 59 -22.27 -12.85 -1.13
N VAL A 60 -21.76 -11.78 -1.76
CA VAL A 60 -21.51 -11.75 -3.20
C VAL A 60 -20.38 -12.70 -3.62
N THR A 61 -19.30 -12.78 -2.84
CA THR A 61 -18.21 -13.74 -3.12
C THR A 61 -18.71 -15.18 -3.01
N ALA A 62 -19.55 -15.49 -2.03
CA ALA A 62 -20.20 -16.79 -1.93
C ALA A 62 -21.11 -17.05 -3.14
N SER A 63 -21.94 -16.09 -3.56
CA SER A 63 -22.78 -16.23 -4.76
C SER A 63 -21.94 -16.47 -6.03
N ILE A 64 -20.83 -15.75 -6.23
CA ILE A 64 -19.90 -15.95 -7.36
C ILE A 64 -19.27 -17.34 -7.34
N GLU A 65 -18.89 -17.84 -6.16
CA GLU A 65 -18.34 -19.19 -5.99
C GLU A 65 -19.41 -20.30 -6.03
N GLY A 66 -20.69 -19.95 -6.19
CA GLY A 66 -21.78 -20.91 -6.13
C GLY A 66 -21.92 -21.54 -4.74
N LYS A 67 -21.77 -20.78 -3.67
CA LYS A 67 -21.93 -21.20 -2.27
C LYS A 67 -23.00 -20.33 -1.59
N MET A 68 -23.77 -20.91 -0.67
CA MET A 68 -24.72 -20.14 0.11
C MET A 68 -24.05 -19.39 1.28
N SER A 69 -24.25 -18.08 1.32
CA SER A 69 -23.84 -17.21 2.41
C SER A 69 -24.56 -17.53 3.73
N LYS A 70 -23.95 -17.19 4.88
CA LYS A 70 -24.59 -17.38 6.21
C LYS A 70 -25.91 -16.60 6.30
N SER A 71 -25.95 -15.43 5.67
CA SER A 71 -27.11 -14.53 5.66
C SER A 71 -28.26 -15.13 4.86
N LEU A 72 -27.98 -15.72 3.70
CA LEU A 72 -28.96 -16.45 2.89
C LEU A 72 -29.50 -17.69 3.63
N LYS A 73 -28.64 -18.47 4.27
CA LYS A 73 -29.06 -19.63 5.09
C LYS A 73 -30.03 -19.23 6.22
N LYS A 74 -29.77 -18.11 6.92
CA LYS A 74 -30.66 -17.60 7.97
C LYS A 74 -32.04 -17.22 7.42
N ILE A 75 -32.10 -16.64 6.22
CA ILE A 75 -33.36 -16.27 5.57
C ILE A 75 -34.12 -17.51 5.12
N MET A 76 -33.46 -18.44 4.43
CA MET A 76 -34.09 -19.68 3.96
C MET A 76 -34.66 -20.49 5.11
N LYS A 77 -33.99 -20.55 6.28
CA LYS A 77 -34.57 -21.17 7.49
C LYS A 77 -35.88 -20.51 7.94
N LYS A 78 -35.97 -19.17 7.93
CA LYS A 78 -37.21 -18.44 8.30
C LYS A 78 -38.34 -18.66 7.30
N VAL A 79 -38.00 -18.82 6.02
CA VAL A 79 -38.96 -19.04 4.93
C VAL A 79 -39.48 -20.48 4.95
N ALA A 80 -38.57 -21.45 5.06
CA ALA A 80 -38.89 -22.87 5.19
C ALA A 80 -39.83 -23.14 6.38
N SER A 81 -39.64 -22.46 7.52
CA SER A 81 -40.52 -22.66 8.69
C SER A 81 -41.96 -22.15 8.52
N LYS A 82 -42.25 -21.32 7.51
CA LYS A 82 -43.56 -20.66 7.36
C LYS A 82 -44.36 -21.11 6.14
N GLU A 83 -43.71 -21.53 5.06
CA GLU A 83 -44.37 -21.88 3.78
C GLU A 83 -43.62 -23.03 3.07
N MET A 84 -43.65 -24.25 3.62
CA MET A 84 -42.97 -25.42 3.02
C MET A 84 -43.55 -25.89 1.67
N HIS A 85 -44.71 -25.36 1.26
CA HIS A 85 -45.40 -25.80 0.04
C HIS A 85 -45.32 -24.79 -1.13
N GLU A 86 -44.67 -23.63 -0.97
CA GLU A 86 -44.56 -22.65 -2.05
C GLU A 86 -43.28 -22.82 -2.86
N GLU A 87 -43.39 -22.79 -4.19
CA GLU A 87 -42.24 -22.80 -5.11
C GLU A 87 -41.43 -21.51 -5.00
N LEU A 88 -40.10 -21.62 -5.09
CA LEU A 88 -39.15 -20.50 -5.01
C LEU A 88 -38.55 -20.19 -6.37
N ALA A 89 -38.83 -19.01 -6.90
CA ALA A 89 -38.18 -18.48 -8.09
C ALA A 89 -36.81 -17.87 -7.75
N VAL A 90 -35.76 -18.38 -8.40
CA VAL A 90 -34.36 -17.95 -8.24
C VAL A 90 -33.77 -17.62 -9.61
N ALA A 91 -32.94 -16.58 -9.69
CA ALA A 91 -32.35 -16.12 -10.95
C ALA A 91 -31.21 -17.02 -11.48
N ASP A 92 -30.43 -17.65 -10.60
CA ASP A 92 -29.35 -18.56 -10.97
C ASP A 92 -29.72 -20.01 -10.62
N ALA A 93 -29.69 -20.89 -11.63
CA ALA A 93 -29.94 -22.32 -11.49
C ALA A 93 -28.98 -23.01 -10.50
N LYS A 94 -27.72 -22.56 -10.41
CA LYS A 94 -26.72 -23.14 -9.48
C LYS A 94 -27.11 -22.89 -8.02
N ILE A 95 -27.52 -21.67 -7.70
CA ILE A 95 -28.01 -21.31 -6.37
C ILE A 95 -29.33 -22.03 -6.09
N GLY A 96 -30.22 -22.12 -7.09
CA GLY A 96 -31.48 -22.87 -7.00
C GLY A 96 -31.27 -24.34 -6.63
N ASN A 97 -30.36 -25.04 -7.31
CA ASN A 97 -30.03 -26.44 -7.00
C ASN A 97 -29.48 -26.59 -5.58
N LEU A 98 -28.61 -25.68 -5.13
CA LEU A 98 -28.06 -25.72 -3.77
C LEU A 98 -29.09 -25.44 -2.67
N ILE A 99 -30.12 -24.64 -2.97
CA ILE A 99 -31.24 -24.39 -2.06
C ILE A 99 -32.13 -25.64 -2.01
N LYS A 100 -32.44 -26.22 -3.17
CA LYS A 100 -33.20 -27.47 -3.28
C LYS A 100 -32.55 -28.60 -2.49
N ASP A 101 -31.26 -28.82 -2.68
CA ASP A 101 -30.51 -29.88 -2.00
C ASP A 101 -30.44 -29.72 -0.47
N LYS A 102 -30.53 -28.49 0.05
CA LYS A 102 -30.32 -28.20 1.50
C LYS A 102 -31.59 -27.93 2.29
N PHE A 103 -32.63 -27.43 1.64
CA PHE A 103 -33.87 -27.00 2.30
C PHE A 103 -35.11 -27.71 1.77
N ASP A 104 -34.96 -28.60 0.78
CA ASP A 104 -36.04 -29.38 0.16
C ASP A 104 -37.19 -28.50 -0.39
N ILE A 105 -36.84 -27.31 -0.89
CA ILE A 105 -37.77 -26.37 -1.53
C ILE A 105 -37.65 -26.52 -3.05
N ASN A 106 -38.78 -26.66 -3.74
CA ASN A 106 -38.81 -26.67 -5.20
C ASN A 106 -38.42 -25.28 -5.74
N CYS A 107 -37.24 -25.18 -6.36
CA CYS A 107 -36.77 -23.97 -7.00
C CYS A 107 -37.06 -23.97 -8.51
N VAL A 108 -37.64 -22.88 -9.02
CA VAL A 108 -37.93 -22.66 -10.45
C VAL A 108 -36.99 -21.60 -11.00
N CYS A 109 -36.28 -21.93 -12.08
CA CYS A 109 -35.45 -21.01 -12.84
C CYS A 109 -35.89 -21.07 -14.30
N SER A 110 -36.62 -20.06 -14.77
CA SER A 110 -37.13 -19.97 -16.14
C SER A 110 -36.87 -18.59 -16.74
N THR A 111 -36.99 -18.48 -18.06
CA THR A 111 -36.91 -17.18 -18.76
C THR A 111 -37.98 -16.19 -18.27
N ALA A 112 -39.18 -16.68 -17.96
CA ALA A 112 -40.25 -15.89 -17.37
C ALA A 112 -39.87 -15.31 -15.98
N VAL A 113 -39.15 -16.08 -15.16
CA VAL A 113 -38.62 -15.59 -13.87
C VAL A 113 -37.61 -14.46 -14.09
N ASN A 114 -36.78 -14.53 -15.12
CA ASN A 114 -35.82 -13.45 -15.41
C ASN A 114 -36.50 -12.13 -15.82
N GLU A 115 -37.57 -12.19 -16.61
CA GLU A 115 -38.38 -10.99 -16.93
C GLU A 115 -39.09 -10.44 -15.69
N LEU A 116 -39.60 -11.31 -14.82
CA LEU A 116 -40.15 -10.90 -13.52
C LEU A 116 -39.11 -10.19 -12.65
N MET A 117 -37.89 -10.74 -12.56
CA MET A 117 -36.78 -10.12 -11.81
C MET A 117 -36.39 -8.77 -12.42
N ARG A 118 -36.51 -8.60 -13.75
CA ARG A 118 -36.28 -7.33 -14.44
C ARG A 118 -37.32 -6.29 -14.06
N GLY A 119 -38.61 -6.66 -14.02
CA GLY A 119 -39.70 -5.79 -13.56
C GLY A 119 -39.57 -5.38 -12.09
N ILE A 120 -39.12 -6.30 -11.22
CA ILE A 120 -38.81 -5.97 -9.81
C ILE A 120 -37.63 -4.99 -9.73
N ARG A 121 -36.63 -5.13 -10.60
CA ARG A 121 -35.46 -4.24 -10.63
C ARG A 121 -35.80 -2.82 -11.09
N THR A 122 -36.70 -2.65 -12.05
CA THR A 122 -37.12 -1.31 -12.51
C THR A 122 -37.90 -0.55 -11.44
N GLN A 123 -38.75 -1.25 -10.68
CA GLN A 123 -39.58 -0.65 -9.61
C GLN A 123 -39.02 -0.86 -8.20
N MET A 124 -37.72 -1.14 -8.08
CA MET A 124 -37.11 -1.53 -6.80
C MET A 124 -37.24 -0.43 -5.73
N ASN A 125 -37.16 0.84 -6.14
CA ASN A 125 -37.29 2.01 -5.26
C ASN A 125 -38.70 2.15 -4.65
N GLY A 126 -39.74 1.66 -5.33
CA GLY A 126 -41.10 1.66 -4.82
C GLY A 126 -41.45 0.41 -4.02
N LEU A 127 -40.83 -0.73 -4.35
CA LEU A 127 -41.14 -2.04 -3.75
C LEU A 127 -40.41 -2.31 -2.44
N ILE A 128 -39.23 -1.72 -2.23
CA ILE A 128 -38.44 -1.87 -1.00
C ILE A 128 -38.63 -0.60 -0.16
N THR A 129 -39.42 -0.70 0.91
CA THR A 129 -39.63 0.41 1.83
C THR A 129 -38.48 0.50 2.85
N GLY A 130 -38.01 1.72 3.13
CA GLY A 130 -37.02 1.98 4.19
C GLY A 130 -35.56 2.15 3.74
N ILE A 131 -35.29 2.24 2.44
CA ILE A 131 -33.97 2.66 1.91
C ILE A 131 -34.19 3.81 0.92
N THR A 132 -33.42 4.88 1.08
CA THR A 132 -33.42 5.99 0.12
C THR A 132 -32.58 5.64 -1.11
N ASP A 133 -32.91 6.21 -2.28
CA ASP A 133 -32.17 5.97 -3.52
C ASP A 133 -30.67 6.37 -3.40
N LYS A 134 -30.39 7.42 -2.62
CA LYS A 134 -29.03 7.86 -2.30
C LYS A 134 -28.26 6.84 -1.45
N GLU A 135 -28.89 6.23 -0.46
CA GLU A 135 -28.27 5.17 0.32
C GLU A 135 -28.01 3.92 -0.52
N PHE A 136 -28.95 3.57 -1.40
CA PHE A 136 -28.80 2.41 -2.27
C PHE A 136 -27.64 2.55 -3.25
N THR A 137 -27.52 3.72 -3.89
CA THR A 137 -26.39 4.03 -4.79
C THR A 137 -25.06 4.01 -4.04
N ALA A 138 -25.00 4.56 -2.82
CA ALA A 138 -23.80 4.50 -1.97
C ALA A 138 -23.42 3.06 -1.59
N MET A 139 -24.38 2.22 -1.21
CA MET A 139 -24.14 0.79 -0.90
C MET A 139 -23.65 0.02 -2.12
N SER A 140 -24.27 0.26 -3.29
CA SER A 140 -23.85 -0.35 -4.56
C SER A 140 -22.41 0.04 -4.93
N LEU A 141 -22.07 1.32 -4.82
CA LEU A 141 -20.71 1.82 -5.07
C LEU A 141 -19.69 1.22 -4.09
N GLY A 142 -20.02 1.19 -2.79
CA GLY A 142 -19.15 0.63 -1.75
C GLY A 142 -18.88 -0.86 -1.97
N LEU A 143 -19.92 -1.63 -2.33
CA LEU A 143 -19.80 -3.04 -2.67
C LEU A 143 -18.98 -3.25 -3.95
N ALA A 144 -19.21 -2.44 -4.99
CA ALA A 144 -18.47 -2.51 -6.25
C ALA A 144 -16.97 -2.22 -6.06
N HIS A 145 -16.62 -1.21 -5.26
CA HIS A 145 -15.23 -0.93 -4.90
C HIS A 145 -14.60 -2.09 -4.12
N SER A 146 -15.31 -2.62 -3.13
CA SER A 146 -14.80 -3.70 -2.29
C SER A 146 -14.61 -4.99 -3.09
N LEU A 147 -15.56 -5.31 -3.97
CA LEU A 147 -15.47 -6.47 -4.86
C LEU A 147 -14.35 -6.30 -5.89
N SER A 148 -14.18 -5.11 -6.46
CA SER A 148 -13.07 -4.79 -7.34
C SER A 148 -11.73 -4.98 -6.63
N ARG A 149 -11.59 -4.49 -5.39
CA ARG A 149 -10.38 -4.71 -4.57
C ARG A 149 -10.15 -6.19 -4.26
N TYR A 150 -11.21 -6.94 -3.96
CA TYR A 150 -11.13 -8.38 -3.70
C TYR A 150 -10.72 -9.17 -4.95
N LYS A 151 -11.19 -8.79 -6.15
CA LYS A 151 -10.79 -9.43 -7.40
C LYS A 151 -9.38 -9.04 -7.83
N LEU A 152 -9.04 -7.76 -7.71
CA LEU A 152 -7.72 -7.22 -8.04
C LEU A 152 -6.67 -7.55 -6.96
N LYS A 153 -6.85 -8.64 -6.19
CA LYS A 153 -6.02 -9.03 -5.01
C LYS A 153 -4.61 -8.50 -5.17
N PHE A 154 -4.31 -7.39 -4.49
CA PHE A 154 -3.01 -6.72 -4.48
C PHE A 154 -2.57 -6.19 -5.87
N SER A 155 -2.83 -4.90 -6.15
CA SER A 155 -2.14 -4.21 -7.26
C SER A 155 -0.69 -3.92 -6.81
N PRO A 156 0.32 -4.48 -7.50
CA PRO A 156 1.73 -4.23 -7.20
C PRO A 156 2.12 -2.75 -7.37
N ASP A 157 1.39 -2.03 -8.23
CA ASP A 157 1.65 -0.62 -8.60
C ASP A 157 1.39 0.40 -7.46
N LYS A 158 0.73 -0.02 -6.38
CA LYS A 158 0.58 0.83 -5.18
C LYS A 158 1.69 0.59 -4.16
N VAL A 159 2.47 -0.46 -4.34
CA VAL A 159 3.41 -0.97 -3.35
C VAL A 159 4.83 -0.55 -3.73
N ASP A 160 5.12 -0.47 -5.03
CA ASP A 160 6.36 0.08 -5.59
C ASP A 160 6.48 1.61 -5.41
N THR A 161 5.37 2.36 -5.49
CA THR A 161 5.37 3.80 -5.18
C THR A 161 5.90 4.10 -3.78
N MET A 162 5.64 3.24 -2.80
CA MET A 162 6.20 3.37 -1.44
C MET A 162 7.73 3.17 -1.42
N ILE A 163 8.28 2.26 -2.25
CA ILE A 163 9.74 2.10 -2.39
C ILE A 163 10.34 3.39 -2.94
N VAL A 164 9.73 3.96 -3.99
CA VAL A 164 10.22 5.20 -4.61
C VAL A 164 10.28 6.34 -3.59
N GLN A 165 9.23 6.51 -2.79
CA GLN A 165 9.23 7.53 -1.73
C GLN A 165 10.27 7.24 -0.64
N ALA A 166 10.42 5.99 -0.22
CA ALA A 166 11.37 5.61 0.82
C ALA A 166 12.83 5.84 0.40
N ILE A 167 13.21 5.51 -0.84
CA ILE A 167 14.59 5.74 -1.31
C ILE A 167 14.88 7.23 -1.54
N SER A 168 13.92 8.00 -2.08
CA SER A 168 14.07 9.45 -2.20
C SER A 168 14.24 10.11 -0.83
N LEU A 169 13.43 9.71 0.16
CA LEU A 169 13.58 10.21 1.53
C LEU A 169 14.93 9.81 2.13
N LEU A 170 15.43 8.61 1.86
CA LEU A 170 16.74 8.18 2.35
C LEU A 170 17.88 9.04 1.77
N ASP A 171 17.84 9.33 0.47
CA ASP A 171 18.82 10.21 -0.17
C ASP A 171 18.72 11.67 0.34
N ASP A 172 17.51 12.17 0.61
CA ASP A 172 17.28 13.50 1.21
C ASP A 172 17.79 13.56 2.65
N LEU A 173 17.53 12.52 3.46
CA LEU A 173 18.01 12.42 4.83
C LEU A 173 19.55 12.42 4.88
N ASP A 174 20.22 11.69 3.99
CA ASP A 174 21.69 11.65 3.95
C ASP A 174 22.26 13.05 3.65
N LYS A 175 21.61 13.82 2.79
CA LYS A 175 22.02 15.20 2.46
C LYS A 175 21.79 16.16 3.63
N GLU A 176 20.60 16.13 4.23
CA GLU A 176 20.27 17.03 5.34
C GLU A 176 21.05 16.68 6.61
N LEU A 177 21.26 15.40 6.89
CA LEU A 177 22.12 14.93 7.98
C LEU A 177 23.53 15.50 7.85
N ASN A 178 24.11 15.47 6.64
CA ASN A 178 25.42 16.07 6.40
C ASN A 178 25.41 17.60 6.59
N ASN A 179 24.37 18.30 6.11
CA ASN A 179 24.24 19.74 6.32
C ASN A 179 24.16 20.10 7.81
N TYR A 180 23.35 19.38 8.58
CA TYR A 180 23.20 19.60 10.02
C TYR A 180 24.50 19.32 10.78
N ILE A 181 25.24 18.27 10.42
CA ILE A 181 26.53 17.97 11.05
C ILE A 181 27.57 19.05 10.73
N MET A 182 27.67 19.50 9.48
CA MET A 182 28.59 20.58 9.13
C MET A 182 28.25 21.87 9.90
N ARG A 183 26.96 22.17 10.06
CA ARG A 183 26.52 23.31 10.88
C ARG A 183 26.86 23.13 12.36
N CYS A 184 26.66 21.94 12.92
CA CYS A 184 27.01 21.61 14.31
C CYS A 184 28.52 21.73 14.54
N ARG A 185 29.36 21.28 13.59
CA ARG A 185 30.81 21.43 13.63
C ARG A 185 31.27 22.88 13.63
N GLU A 186 30.71 23.70 12.74
CA GLU A 186 31.01 25.13 12.70
C GLU A 186 30.56 25.83 13.99
N TRP A 187 29.39 25.47 14.53
CA TRP A 187 28.82 26.11 15.71
C TRP A 187 29.60 25.77 16.98
N TYR A 188 29.84 24.49 17.25
CA TYR A 188 30.62 24.05 18.41
C TYR A 188 32.13 24.31 18.23
N GLY A 189 32.60 24.45 16.99
CA GLY A 189 33.99 24.80 16.68
C GLY A 189 34.44 26.16 17.23
N TRP A 190 33.52 27.06 17.56
CA TRP A 190 33.86 28.28 18.31
C TRP A 190 34.34 27.99 19.74
N HIS A 191 33.76 26.97 20.38
CA HIS A 191 34.09 26.56 21.74
C HIS A 191 35.22 25.54 21.81
N PHE A 192 35.27 24.61 20.86
CA PHE A 192 36.32 23.58 20.80
C PHE A 192 36.69 23.24 19.35
N PRO A 193 37.54 24.05 18.69
CA PRO A 193 37.87 23.89 17.27
C PRO A 193 38.72 22.64 16.97
N GLU A 194 39.54 22.19 17.92
CA GLU A 194 40.43 21.04 17.75
C GLU A 194 39.64 19.72 17.64
N LEU A 195 38.47 19.63 18.29
CA LEU A 195 37.62 18.43 18.26
C LEU A 195 37.22 18.03 16.84
N GLY A 196 36.92 19.00 15.97
CA GLY A 196 36.53 18.74 14.59
C GLY A 196 37.67 18.18 13.72
N LYS A 197 38.93 18.37 14.13
CA LYS A 197 40.10 17.80 13.45
C LYS A 197 40.42 16.39 13.94
N ILE A 198 40.24 16.14 15.23
CA ILE A 198 40.52 14.85 15.87
C ILE A 198 39.42 13.83 15.52
N VAL A 199 38.15 14.21 15.72
CA VAL A 199 37.01 13.31 15.45
C VAL A 199 36.50 13.53 14.04
N THR A 200 36.94 12.66 13.12
CA THR A 200 36.53 12.70 11.70
C THR A 200 35.14 12.13 11.46
N ASP A 201 34.70 11.15 12.25
CA ASP A 201 33.35 10.59 12.13
C ASP A 201 32.28 11.59 12.61
N ASN A 202 31.30 11.80 11.76
CA ASN A 202 30.25 12.78 11.91
C ASN A 202 29.27 12.45 13.04
N LEU A 203 28.94 11.16 13.19
CA LEU A 203 27.99 10.69 14.19
C LEU A 203 28.66 10.60 15.57
N ALA A 204 29.90 10.09 15.62
CA ALA A 204 30.73 10.16 16.82
C ALA A 204 30.90 11.61 17.31
N TYR A 205 31.15 12.57 16.41
CA TYR A 205 31.26 13.99 16.78
C TYR A 205 30.02 14.51 17.52
N ALA A 206 28.81 14.27 17.00
CA ALA A 206 27.58 14.72 17.64
C ALA A 206 27.37 14.05 19.02
N LYS A 207 27.70 12.76 19.15
CA LYS A 207 27.64 12.04 20.44
C LYS A 207 28.65 12.57 21.46
N THR A 208 29.87 12.87 21.01
CA THR A 208 30.94 13.41 21.86
C THR A 208 30.59 14.82 22.35
N VAL A 209 30.08 15.69 21.48
CA VAL A 209 29.62 17.04 21.87
C VAL A 209 28.51 16.95 22.93
N LYS A 210 27.55 16.05 22.73
CA LYS A 210 26.47 15.81 23.70
C LYS A 210 26.99 15.32 25.06
N ALA A 211 28.00 14.45 25.08
CA ALA A 211 28.55 13.90 26.32
C ALA A 211 29.41 14.93 27.09
N ILE A 212 30.19 15.74 26.37
CA ILE A 212 31.11 16.73 26.96
C ILE A 212 30.35 17.98 27.42
N GLY A 213 29.53 18.56 26.54
CA GLY A 213 28.97 19.90 26.72
C GLY A 213 30.07 20.97 26.78
N PHE A 214 30.46 21.37 27.99
CA PHE A 214 31.53 22.34 28.23
C PHE A 214 32.91 21.70 28.20
N LYS A 215 33.90 22.39 27.61
CA LYS A 215 35.30 21.94 27.56
C LYS A 215 35.90 21.60 28.93
N VAL A 216 35.49 22.30 30.00
CA VAL A 216 35.94 22.05 31.38
C VAL A 216 35.49 20.69 31.90
N LYS A 217 34.34 20.19 31.43
CA LYS A 217 33.80 18.89 31.84
C LYS A 217 34.46 17.72 31.12
N THR A 218 35.22 17.96 30.04
CA THR A 218 35.90 16.92 29.25
C THR A 218 36.84 16.06 30.11
N ALA A 219 37.53 16.64 31.09
CA ALA A 219 38.45 15.90 31.96
C ALA A 219 37.72 14.91 32.90
N SER A 220 36.47 15.20 33.25
CA SER A 220 35.65 14.36 34.16
C SER A 220 34.75 13.36 33.46
N THR A 221 34.52 13.51 32.16
CA THR A 221 33.57 12.69 31.40
C THR A 221 34.28 11.50 30.76
N ASP A 222 33.68 10.32 30.89
CA ASP A 222 34.11 9.10 30.22
C ASP A 222 33.54 9.04 28.79
N LEU A 223 34.41 8.90 27.79
CA LEU A 223 34.05 8.87 26.36
C LEU A 223 34.29 7.50 25.71
N SER A 224 34.66 6.49 26.50
CA SER A 224 35.01 5.13 26.04
C SER A 224 33.92 4.41 25.25
N SER A 225 32.65 4.80 25.44
CA SER A 225 31.51 4.23 24.71
C SER A 225 31.31 4.80 23.30
N ILE A 226 31.97 5.92 22.98
CA ILE A 226 31.77 6.68 21.75
C ILE A 226 33.04 6.68 20.89
N LEU A 227 34.21 6.82 21.53
CA LEU A 227 35.50 6.95 20.87
C LEU A 227 36.46 5.84 21.33
N PRO A 228 37.41 5.40 20.47
CA PRO A 228 38.55 4.59 20.91
C PRO A 228 39.42 5.34 21.93
N GLU A 229 40.07 4.59 22.83
CA GLU A 229 40.92 5.16 23.90
C GLU A 229 41.99 6.13 23.37
N ASP A 230 42.66 5.79 22.27
CA ASP A 230 43.68 6.64 21.65
C ASP A 230 43.15 8.04 21.28
N VAL A 231 41.91 8.11 20.77
CA VAL A 231 41.28 9.35 20.32
C VAL A 231 40.73 10.12 21.53
N GLU A 232 40.27 9.42 22.56
CA GLU A 232 39.80 10.04 23.80
C GLU A 232 40.91 10.80 24.52
N ASP A 233 42.10 10.21 24.62
CA ASP A 233 43.26 10.86 25.24
C ASP A 233 43.71 12.10 24.46
N GLU A 234 43.69 12.04 23.12
CA GLU A 234 43.95 13.21 22.27
C GLU A 234 42.92 14.31 22.47
N VAL A 235 41.64 13.98 22.62
CA VAL A 235 40.56 14.95 22.89
C VAL A 235 40.74 15.59 24.26
N LYS A 236 41.10 14.83 25.30
CA LYS A 236 41.35 15.37 26.65
C LYS A 236 42.57 16.29 26.67
N ALA A 237 43.68 15.89 26.03
CA ALA A 237 44.86 16.73 25.89
C ALA A 237 44.56 18.02 25.11
N ALA A 238 43.77 17.93 24.03
CA ALA A 238 43.36 19.08 23.25
C ALA A 238 42.43 20.02 24.02
N ALA A 239 41.59 19.51 24.92
CA ALA A 239 40.69 20.33 25.74
C ALA A 239 41.46 21.21 26.73
N GLU A 240 42.62 20.75 27.25
CA GLU A 240 43.45 21.55 28.16
C GLU A 240 44.18 22.72 27.46
N ILE A 241 44.55 22.54 26.19
CA ILE A 241 45.35 23.50 25.40
C ILE A 241 44.48 24.27 24.39
N SER A 242 43.16 24.03 24.38
CA SER A 242 42.25 24.56 23.35
C SER A 242 42.24 26.09 23.31
N MET A 243 42.21 26.63 22.09
CA MET A 243 42.07 28.06 21.84
C MET A 243 40.61 28.55 21.76
N GLY A 244 39.63 27.66 21.98
CA GLY A 244 38.22 27.99 21.84
C GLY A 244 37.68 28.93 22.93
N THR A 245 36.68 29.73 22.57
CA THR A 245 36.07 30.74 23.45
C THR A 245 35.06 30.11 24.40
N ASP A 246 34.85 30.71 25.57
CA ASP A 246 33.76 30.29 26.45
C ASP A 246 32.41 30.71 25.87
N ILE A 247 31.41 29.83 26.01
CA ILE A 247 30.05 30.03 25.49
C ILE A 247 29.06 30.00 26.66
N SER A 248 27.87 30.58 26.45
CA SER A 248 26.84 30.64 27.47
C SER A 248 26.16 29.28 27.68
N ASP A 249 25.52 29.10 28.84
CA ASP A 249 24.71 27.90 29.12
C ASP A 249 23.56 27.76 28.10
N GLU A 250 22.90 28.86 27.74
CA GLU A 250 21.81 28.88 26.75
C GLU A 250 22.28 28.41 25.36
N ASP A 251 23.49 28.81 24.94
CA ASP A 251 24.05 28.38 23.66
C ASP A 251 24.38 26.88 23.66
N ILE A 252 24.89 26.35 24.78
CA ILE A 252 25.20 24.92 24.92
C ILE A 252 23.95 24.07 24.90
N GLU A 253 22.87 24.51 25.56
CA GLU A 253 21.59 23.80 25.51
C GLU A 253 21.09 23.66 24.07
N ASN A 254 21.16 24.74 23.28
CA ASN A 254 20.76 24.73 21.88
C ASN A 254 21.66 23.83 21.01
N ILE A 255 22.98 23.85 21.22
CA ILE A 255 23.92 22.97 20.51
C ILE A 255 23.67 21.51 20.87
N THR A 256 23.42 21.21 22.14
CA THR A 256 23.12 19.87 22.63
C THR A 256 21.81 19.36 22.03
N PHE A 257 20.79 20.22 21.96
CA PHE A 257 19.52 19.89 21.31
C PHE A 257 19.70 19.58 19.80
N LEU A 258 20.54 20.34 19.09
CA LEU A 258 20.88 20.03 17.70
C LEU A 258 21.57 18.66 17.58
N CYS A 259 22.48 18.32 18.50
CA CYS A 259 23.13 17.01 18.53
C CYS A 259 22.10 15.88 18.74
N ASP A 260 21.12 16.08 19.61
CA ASP A 260 20.01 15.13 19.79
C ASP A 260 19.20 14.91 18.53
N GLN A 261 18.86 15.99 17.81
CA GLN A 261 18.16 15.89 16.54
C GLN A 261 18.98 15.13 15.49
N ILE A 262 20.30 15.37 15.39
CA ILE A 262 21.18 14.65 14.47
C ILE A 262 21.20 13.15 14.79
N ILE A 263 21.31 12.79 16.07
CA ILE A 263 21.32 11.39 16.50
C ILE A 263 19.97 10.71 16.18
N GLN A 264 18.85 11.36 16.47
CA GLN A 264 17.52 10.83 16.15
C GLN A 264 17.30 10.64 14.65
N ILE A 265 17.75 11.61 13.82
CA ILE A 265 17.67 11.50 12.37
C ILE A 265 18.54 10.32 11.87
N ALA A 266 19.73 10.13 12.44
CA ALA A 266 20.60 9.02 12.08
C ALA A 266 19.98 7.65 12.43
N GLU A 267 19.36 7.53 13.60
CA GLU A 267 18.62 6.34 14.02
C GLU A 267 17.42 6.07 13.11
N TYR A 268 16.64 7.11 12.79
CA TYR A 268 15.52 7.00 11.85
C TYR A 268 16.00 6.56 10.47
N ARG A 269 17.14 7.06 10.00
CA ARG A 269 17.76 6.65 8.73
C ARG A 269 18.12 5.16 8.72
N MET A 270 18.62 4.60 9.82
CA MET A 270 18.84 3.15 9.94
C MET A 270 17.53 2.36 9.91
N SER A 271 16.52 2.81 10.66
CA SER A 271 15.19 2.18 10.67
C SER A 271 14.53 2.19 9.28
N LEU A 272 14.65 3.32 8.56
CA LEU A 272 14.14 3.46 7.20
C LEU A 272 14.87 2.54 6.21
N TYR A 273 16.18 2.35 6.39
CA TYR A 273 16.97 1.41 5.60
C TYR A 273 16.48 -0.04 5.80
N ASP A 274 16.27 -0.46 7.04
CA ASP A 274 15.75 -1.80 7.34
C ASP A 274 14.32 -2.00 6.81
N TYR A 275 13.48 -0.97 6.91
CA TYR A 275 12.17 -0.95 6.29
C TYR A 275 12.26 -1.15 4.77
N LEU A 276 13.14 -0.41 4.09
CA LEU A 276 13.36 -0.51 2.64
C LEU A 276 13.84 -1.91 2.26
N LYS A 277 14.77 -2.49 3.02
CA LYS A 277 15.30 -3.85 2.81
C LYS A 277 14.19 -4.90 2.85
N ASN A 278 13.40 -4.91 3.93
CA ASN A 278 12.28 -5.84 4.09
C ASN A 278 11.24 -5.68 2.97
N ARG A 279 10.96 -4.43 2.58
CA ARG A 279 9.99 -4.12 1.53
C ARG A 279 10.47 -4.55 0.15
N MET A 280 11.75 -4.34 -0.16
CA MET A 280 12.35 -4.74 -1.42
C MET A 280 12.37 -6.26 -1.57
N GLN A 281 12.71 -6.99 -0.50
CA GLN A 281 12.69 -8.46 -0.51
C GLN A 281 11.28 -9.03 -0.74
N ALA A 282 10.24 -8.35 -0.24
CA ALA A 282 8.86 -8.76 -0.46
C ALA A 282 8.34 -8.49 -1.89
N ILE A 283 8.85 -7.45 -2.58
CA ILE A 283 8.34 -6.99 -3.88
C ILE A 283 9.18 -7.51 -5.04
N ALA A 284 10.50 -7.39 -4.95
CA ALA A 284 11.44 -7.76 -6.01
C ALA A 284 12.63 -8.56 -5.42
N PRO A 285 12.40 -9.79 -4.92
CA PRO A 285 13.45 -10.61 -4.32
C PRO A 285 14.57 -10.94 -5.31
N ASN A 286 14.23 -11.21 -6.58
CA ASN A 286 15.20 -11.55 -7.61
C ASN A 286 16.14 -10.37 -7.93
N LEU A 287 15.59 -9.16 -8.01
CA LEU A 287 16.38 -7.94 -8.24
C LEU A 287 17.30 -7.67 -7.04
N THR A 288 16.78 -7.88 -5.82
CA THR A 288 17.54 -7.73 -4.58
C THR A 288 18.74 -8.66 -4.52
N ILE A 289 18.55 -9.95 -4.83
CA ILE A 289 19.62 -10.94 -4.80
C ILE A 289 20.69 -10.63 -5.87
N MET A 290 20.28 -10.13 -7.03
CA MET A 290 21.19 -9.81 -8.11
C MET A 290 22.01 -8.55 -7.84
N VAL A 291 21.35 -7.42 -7.59
CA VAL A 291 21.96 -6.07 -7.60
C VAL A 291 22.17 -5.49 -6.20
N GLY A 292 21.48 -6.04 -5.20
CA GLY A 292 21.38 -5.49 -3.85
C GLY A 292 20.16 -4.57 -3.67
N GLU A 293 19.78 -4.36 -2.42
CA GLU A 293 18.58 -3.64 -2.01
C GLU A 293 18.60 -2.17 -2.46
N LEU A 294 19.69 -1.44 -2.18
CA LEU A 294 19.82 -0.01 -2.45
C LEU A 294 19.83 0.29 -3.95
N VAL A 295 20.65 -0.46 -4.71
CA VAL A 295 20.77 -0.23 -6.14
C VAL A 295 19.47 -0.64 -6.83
N GLY A 296 18.84 -1.74 -6.41
CA GLY A 296 17.51 -2.14 -6.88
C GLY A 296 16.45 -1.06 -6.63
N ALA A 297 16.44 -0.45 -5.43
CA ALA A 297 15.52 0.64 -5.09
C ALA A 297 15.73 1.86 -5.98
N ARG A 298 16.99 2.27 -6.22
CA ARG A 298 17.31 3.39 -7.09
C ARG A 298 16.94 3.14 -8.55
N LEU A 299 17.09 1.91 -9.05
CA LEU A 299 16.64 1.54 -10.40
C LEU A 299 15.12 1.67 -10.55
N ILE A 300 14.35 1.20 -9.55
CA ILE A 300 12.88 1.33 -9.55
C ILE A 300 12.47 2.80 -9.46
N ALA A 301 13.12 3.59 -8.60
CA ALA A 301 12.84 5.02 -8.46
C ALA A 301 13.12 5.81 -9.73
N HIS A 302 14.25 5.55 -10.40
CA HIS A 302 14.59 6.23 -11.65
C HIS A 302 13.65 5.82 -12.81
N ALA A 303 13.15 4.59 -12.81
CA ALA A 303 12.14 4.13 -13.77
C ALA A 303 10.69 4.57 -13.43
N GLY A 304 10.45 5.05 -12.20
CA GLY A 304 9.17 5.51 -11.67
C GLY A 304 8.22 4.40 -11.19
N SER A 305 8.29 3.19 -11.78
CA SER A 305 7.55 2.01 -11.32
C SER A 305 8.29 0.73 -11.68
N LEU A 306 8.00 -0.36 -10.98
CA LEU A 306 8.62 -1.66 -11.26
C LEU A 306 8.24 -2.17 -12.66
N LEU A 307 6.99 -1.92 -13.07
CA LEU A 307 6.48 -2.33 -14.38
C LEU A 307 7.13 -1.53 -15.53
N ASN A 308 7.43 -0.25 -15.30
CA ASN A 308 8.19 0.54 -16.28
C ASN A 308 9.63 0.07 -16.39
N LEU A 309 10.28 -0.28 -15.26
CA LEU A 309 11.62 -0.86 -15.26
C LEU A 309 11.64 -2.17 -16.07
N ALA A 310 10.64 -3.03 -15.90
CA ALA A 310 10.53 -4.29 -16.64
C ALA A 310 10.34 -4.12 -18.16
N LYS A 311 9.78 -2.98 -18.60
CA LYS A 311 9.62 -2.66 -20.03
C LYS A 311 10.90 -2.11 -20.67
N GLN A 312 11.85 -1.62 -19.88
CA GLN A 312 13.09 -1.06 -20.40
C GLN A 312 14.02 -2.18 -20.91
N PRO A 313 14.68 -1.99 -22.06
CA PRO A 313 15.65 -2.97 -22.55
C PRO A 313 16.90 -2.97 -21.66
N ALA A 314 17.60 -4.09 -21.63
CA ALA A 314 18.80 -4.27 -20.80
C ALA A 314 19.87 -3.20 -21.04
N SER A 315 20.02 -2.73 -22.29
CA SER A 315 20.97 -1.65 -22.62
C SER A 315 20.61 -0.31 -21.97
N THR A 316 19.33 -0.02 -21.77
CA THR A 316 18.87 1.18 -21.05
C THR A 316 19.12 1.03 -19.55
N VAL A 317 18.80 -0.15 -19.00
CA VAL A 317 19.04 -0.46 -17.58
C VAL A 317 20.53 -0.37 -17.23
N GLN A 318 21.43 -0.79 -18.14
CA GLN A 318 22.88 -0.69 -17.99
C GLN A 318 23.39 0.76 -17.75
N ILE A 319 22.82 1.72 -18.47
CA ILE A 319 23.26 3.13 -18.48
C ILE A 319 22.33 4.05 -17.68
N LEU A 320 21.36 3.47 -16.97
CA LEU A 320 20.37 4.19 -16.17
C LEU A 320 21.07 5.08 -15.13
N GLY A 321 20.68 6.35 -15.05
CA GLY A 321 21.32 7.36 -14.19
C GLY A 321 22.59 8.03 -14.75
N ALA A 322 23.15 7.55 -15.88
CA ALA A 322 24.24 8.22 -16.61
C ALA A 322 23.77 9.01 -17.84
N GLU A 323 22.47 9.31 -17.92
CA GLU A 323 21.80 9.89 -19.09
C GLU A 323 22.40 11.21 -19.54
N LYS A 324 22.74 12.10 -18.59
CA LYS A 324 23.38 13.38 -18.91
C LYS A 324 24.72 13.19 -19.64
N ALA A 325 25.53 12.22 -19.20
CA ALA A 325 26.80 11.90 -19.83
C ALA A 325 26.59 11.21 -21.19
N LEU A 326 25.61 10.30 -21.27
CA LEU A 326 25.22 9.60 -22.49
C LEU A 326 24.79 10.58 -23.59
N PHE A 327 23.83 11.46 -23.31
CA PHE A 327 23.32 12.41 -24.28
C PHE A 327 24.37 13.45 -24.69
N ARG A 328 25.26 13.83 -23.77
CA ARG A 328 26.41 14.69 -24.11
C ARG A 328 27.35 13.99 -25.09
N ALA A 329 27.74 12.75 -24.81
CA ALA A 329 28.63 11.96 -25.67
C ALA A 329 28.04 11.71 -27.07
N LEU A 330 26.74 11.41 -27.15
CA LEU A 330 26.05 11.23 -28.43
C LEU A 330 26.04 12.51 -29.28
N LYS A 331 25.81 13.67 -28.65
CA LYS A 331 25.83 14.97 -29.35
C LYS A 331 27.23 15.32 -29.86
N THR A 332 28.27 15.02 -29.09
CA THR A 332 29.66 15.34 -29.43
C THR A 332 30.38 14.22 -30.19
N LYS A 333 29.69 13.10 -30.51
CA LYS A 333 30.27 11.90 -31.13
C LYS A 333 31.49 11.34 -30.37
N HIS A 334 31.45 11.43 -29.04
CA HIS A 334 32.43 10.82 -28.14
C HIS A 334 31.93 9.49 -27.58
N ASP A 335 32.82 8.76 -26.90
CA ASP A 335 32.51 7.48 -26.28
C ASP A 335 31.42 7.59 -25.22
N THR A 336 30.43 6.71 -25.30
CA THR A 336 29.31 6.64 -24.36
C THR A 336 29.73 6.01 -23.03
N PRO A 337 29.09 6.39 -21.90
CA PRO A 337 29.33 5.75 -20.61
C PRO A 337 28.98 4.25 -20.68
N LYS A 338 29.78 3.43 -20.00
CA LYS A 338 29.64 1.95 -19.99
C LYS A 338 28.78 1.42 -18.83
N TYR A 339 28.47 2.27 -17.86
CA TYR A 339 27.73 1.95 -16.64
C TYR A 339 27.04 3.20 -16.11
N GLY A 340 25.91 2.99 -15.43
CA GLY A 340 25.19 4.01 -14.66
C GLY A 340 25.09 3.60 -13.18
N LEU A 341 23.87 3.57 -12.63
CA LEU A 341 23.58 3.21 -11.24
C LEU A 341 24.11 1.81 -10.85
N ILE A 342 24.14 0.89 -11.81
CA ILE A 342 24.62 -0.49 -11.63
C ILE A 342 26.12 -0.55 -11.26
N TYR A 343 26.87 0.53 -11.47
CA TYR A 343 28.28 0.61 -11.06
C TYR A 343 28.48 0.31 -9.56
N HIS A 344 27.51 0.68 -8.72
CA HIS A 344 27.55 0.47 -7.28
C HIS A 344 27.09 -0.93 -6.83
N ALA A 345 26.69 -1.80 -7.75
CA ALA A 345 26.37 -3.18 -7.43
C ALA A 345 27.65 -3.93 -6.99
N THR A 346 27.53 -4.80 -5.99
CA THR A 346 28.66 -5.53 -5.39
C THR A 346 29.48 -6.31 -6.43
N LEU A 347 28.81 -7.01 -7.35
CA LEU A 347 29.44 -7.80 -8.40
C LEU A 347 30.30 -6.95 -9.37
N VAL A 348 29.82 -5.75 -9.71
CA VAL A 348 30.55 -4.80 -10.58
C VAL A 348 31.66 -4.12 -9.81
N GLY A 349 31.44 -3.81 -8.53
CA GLY A 349 32.43 -3.23 -7.63
C GLY A 349 33.68 -4.10 -7.47
N GLN A 350 33.49 -5.40 -7.29
CA GLN A 350 34.57 -6.40 -7.11
C GLN A 350 35.35 -6.73 -8.40
N SER A 351 34.79 -6.41 -9.56
CA SER A 351 35.40 -6.72 -10.85
C SER A 351 36.58 -5.80 -11.18
N ASN A 352 37.60 -6.31 -11.87
CA ASN A 352 38.73 -5.50 -12.33
C ASN A 352 38.27 -4.41 -13.32
N THR A 353 38.83 -3.20 -13.27
CA THR A 353 38.44 -2.01 -14.06
C THR A 353 38.34 -2.27 -15.56
N LYS A 354 39.22 -3.09 -16.14
CA LYS A 354 39.16 -3.47 -17.57
C LYS A 354 37.96 -4.36 -17.91
N LEU A 355 37.49 -5.17 -16.95
CA LEU A 355 36.40 -6.12 -17.12
C LEU A 355 35.04 -5.57 -16.66
N LYS A 356 35.02 -4.52 -15.81
CA LYS A 356 33.78 -3.91 -15.30
C LYS A 356 32.73 -3.68 -16.39
N GLY A 357 33.10 -3.04 -17.50
CA GLY A 357 32.17 -2.78 -18.60
C GLY A 357 31.62 -4.04 -19.29
N LYS A 358 32.37 -5.15 -19.31
CA LYS A 358 31.87 -6.45 -19.83
C LYS A 358 30.94 -7.11 -18.82
N VAL A 359 31.25 -7.01 -17.54
CA VAL A 359 30.43 -7.55 -16.44
C VAL A 359 29.11 -6.81 -16.37
N THR A 360 29.09 -5.47 -16.36
CA THR A 360 27.86 -4.66 -16.35
C THR A 360 26.96 -4.90 -17.57
N LYS A 361 27.50 -5.36 -18.70
CA LYS A 361 26.70 -5.67 -19.89
C LYS A 361 26.05 -7.06 -19.82
N LYS A 362 26.68 -8.01 -19.13
CA LYS A 362 26.17 -9.38 -18.96
C LYS A 362 25.23 -9.51 -17.77
N PHE A 363 25.50 -8.70 -16.76
CA PHE A 363 24.71 -8.52 -15.55
C PHE A 363 23.48 -7.69 -15.87
#